data_AF-X0ZXM5-F1
#
_entry.id   AF-X0ZXM5-F1
#
_cell.length_a   1.000
_cell.length_b   1.000
_cell.length_c   1.000
_cell.angle_alpha   90.00
_cell.angle_beta   90.00
_cell.angle_gamma   90.00
#
_symmetry.space_group_name_H-M   'P 1'
#
loop_
_entity.id
_entity.type
_entity.pdbx_description
1 polymer ?
#
loop_
_entity_poly.entity_id
_entity_poly.type
_entity_poly.pdbx_seq_one_letter_code
_entity_poly.pdbx_strand_id
1 'polypeptide(L)' 'MKRIGIKEKYECGLLYRLGCWLDVVGVKFKLEPEINECLLHSQEICVGDMIFNF' A
#
# COMPACT_ATOMS: atom_id res chain seq x y z
N MET A 1 -0.02 -3.81 -17.15
CA MET A 1 0.27 -5.23 -16.82
C MET A 1 -0.96 -5.86 -16.21
N LYS A 2 -1.45 -7.00 -16.74
CA LYS A 2 -2.55 -7.76 -16.13
C LYS A 2 -1.99 -8.62 -15.00
N ARG A 3 -2.16 -8.20 -13.74
CA ARG A 3 -1.70 -8.91 -12.52
C ARG A 3 -2.84 -9.74 -11.88
N ILE A 4 -3.67 -10.40 -12.70
CA ILE A 4 -4.78 -11.24 -12.19
C ILE A 4 -4.20 -12.63 -11.88
N GLY A 5 -4.30 -13.07 -10.62
CA GLY A 5 -4.01 -14.46 -10.22
C GLY A 5 -2.64 -14.74 -9.57
N ILE A 6 -1.77 -13.73 -9.38
CA ILE A 6 -0.49 -13.92 -8.66
C ILE A 6 -0.65 -13.43 -7.22
N LYS A 7 -0.98 -14.36 -6.30
CA LYS A 7 -1.15 -14.05 -4.87
C LYS A 7 0.15 -13.62 -4.20
N GLU A 8 1.27 -14.20 -4.61
CA GLU A 8 2.60 -14.07 -3.97
C GLU A 8 3.36 -12.79 -4.33
N LYS A 9 2.98 -12.10 -5.41
CA LYS A 9 3.62 -10.86 -5.88
C LYS A 9 2.65 -9.68 -5.96
N TYR A 10 1.50 -9.81 -5.28
CA TYR A 10 0.53 -8.73 -5.22
C TYR A 10 1.02 -7.71 -4.21
N GLU A 11 1.28 -6.47 -4.61
CA GLU A 11 1.48 -5.35 -3.68
C GLU A 11 0.15 -5.09 -2.94
N CYS A 12 0.19 -4.73 -1.65
CA CYS A 12 -1.02 -4.50 -0.87
C CYS A 12 -1.94 -3.46 -1.54
N GLY A 13 -3.06 -3.93 -2.11
CA GLY A 13 -3.93 -3.09 -2.92
C GLY A 13 -4.66 -1.99 -2.15
N LEU A 14 -4.93 -2.19 -0.85
CA LEU A 14 -5.67 -1.22 -0.04
C LEU A 14 -4.82 0.00 0.30
N LEU A 15 -3.67 -0.21 0.95
CA LEU A 15 -2.78 0.88 1.36
C LEU A 15 -2.15 1.57 0.15
N TYR A 16 -1.77 0.81 -0.89
CA TYR A 16 -1.28 1.37 -2.15
C TYR A 16 -2.31 2.30 -2.80
N ARG A 17 -3.59 1.88 -2.90
CA ARG A 17 -4.62 2.68 -3.56
C ARG A 17 -4.91 3.99 -2.83
N LEU A 18 -4.94 3.96 -1.49
CA LEU A 18 -5.07 5.16 -0.68
C LEU A 18 -3.87 6.09 -0.87
N GLY A 19 -2.65 5.55 -0.92
CA GLY A 19 -1.45 6.31 -1.25
C GLY A 19 -1.55 7.01 -2.61
N CYS A 20 -1.98 6.30 -3.65
CA CYS A 20 -2.20 6.90 -4.97
C CYS A 20 -3.21 8.06 -4.94
N TRP A 21 -4.25 8.01 -4.12
CA TRP A 21 -5.19 9.12 -3.99
C TRP A 21 -4.52 10.35 -3.38
N LEU A 22 -3.73 10.17 -2.31
CA LEU A 22 -2.99 11.23 -1.66
C LEU A 22 -1.94 11.86 -2.60
N ASP A 23 -1.24 11.03 -3.38
CA ASP A 23 -0.31 11.49 -4.40
C ASP A 23 -1.01 12.36 -5.46
N VAL A 24 -2.18 11.95 -5.94
CA VAL A 24 -2.95 12.69 -6.95
C VAL A 24 -3.40 14.05 -6.44
N VAL A 25 -3.75 14.17 -5.16
CA VAL A 25 -4.13 15.46 -4.55
C VAL A 25 -2.93 16.28 -4.06
N GLY A 26 -1.70 15.78 -4.23
CA GLY A 26 -0.46 16.48 -3.90
C GLY A 26 -0.13 16.53 -2.40
N VAL A 27 -0.70 15.62 -1.61
CA VAL A 27 -0.40 15.51 -0.18
C VAL A 27 0.85 14.66 0.00
N LYS A 28 1.84 15.19 0.75
CA LYS A 28 3.03 14.41 1.11
C LYS A 28 2.71 13.50 2.30
N PHE A 29 3.00 12.23 2.16
CA PHE A 29 2.85 11.23 3.22
C PHE A 29 3.96 10.18 3.13
N LYS A 30 4.14 9.42 4.21
CA LYS A 30 4.95 8.19 4.25
C LYS A 30 4.04 7.02 4.65
N LEU A 31 4.24 5.86 4.03
CA LEU A 31 3.62 4.61 4.45
C LEU A 31 4.58 3.81 5.33
N GLU A 32 4.10 3.34 6.48
CA GLU A 32 4.82 2.39 7.33
C GLU A 32 3.92 1.18 7.67
N PRO A 33 4.32 -0.07 7.34
CA PRO A 33 5.53 -0.44 6.62
C PRO A 33 5.50 -0.02 5.13
N GLU A 34 6.68 0.04 4.49
CA GLU A 34 6.75 0.22 3.04
C GLU A 34 6.02 -0.93 2.31
N ILE A 35 5.15 -0.58 1.37
CA ILE A 35 4.29 -1.54 0.68
C ILE A 35 5.02 -2.09 -0.55
N ASN A 36 5.77 -3.17 -0.34
CA ASN A 36 6.46 -3.90 -1.40
C ASN A 36 5.80 -5.25 -1.73
N GLU A 37 4.85 -5.67 -0.90
CA GLU A 37 4.12 -6.95 -0.99
C GLU A 37 2.74 -6.85 -0.33
N CYS A 38 1.98 -7.95 -0.32
CA CYS A 38 0.69 -8.03 0.33
C CYS A 38 0.87 -8.27 1.83
N LEU A 39 0.57 -7.26 2.65
CA LEU A 39 0.67 -7.37 4.11
C LEU A 39 -0.23 -8.47 4.69
N LEU A 40 -1.42 -8.68 4.11
CA LEU A 40 -2.28 -9.79 4.54
C LEU A 40 -1.60 -11.15 4.34
N HIS A 41 -0.77 -11.28 3.30
CA HIS A 41 -0.08 -12.54 3.04
C HIS A 41 1.17 -12.70 3.92
N SER A 42 1.94 -11.63 4.12
CA SER A 42 3.20 -11.70 4.86
C SER A 42 3.07 -11.55 6.38
N GLN A 43 2.06 -10.84 6.85
CA GLN A 43 1.85 -10.52 8.27
C GLN A 43 0.51 -11.06 8.81
N GLU A 44 -0.27 -11.77 7.99
CA GLU A 44 -1.63 -12.24 8.30
C GLU A 44 -2.65 -11.12 8.63
N ILE A 45 -2.22 -9.85 8.50
CA ILE A 45 -3.00 -8.65 8.77
C ILE A 45 -2.66 -7.56 7.76
N CYS A 46 -3.68 -6.82 7.32
CA CYS A 46 -3.51 -5.71 6.39
C CYS A 46 -3.65 -4.38 7.12
N VAL A 47 -2.59 -3.96 7.81
CA VAL A 47 -2.54 -2.71 8.58
C VAL A 47 -1.26 -1.95 8.26
N GLY A 48 -1.36 -0.62 8.16
CA GLY A 48 -0.23 0.27 7.99
C GLY A 48 -0.63 1.71 8.26
N ASP A 49 0.35 2.53 8.61
CA ASP A 49 0.21 3.92 8.98
C ASP A 49 0.51 4.85 7.80
N MET A 50 -0.30 5.90 7.65
CA MET A 50 -0.03 7.03 6.77
C MET A 50 0.42 8.21 7.63
N ILE A 51 1.71 8.51 7.56
CA ILE A 51 2.34 9.55 8.36
C ILE A 51 2.38 10.82 7.52
N PHE A 52 1.74 11.88 8.01
CA PHE A 52 1.71 13.19 7.37
C PHE A 52 2.65 14.15 8.11
N ASN A 53 3.50 14.84 7.37
CA ASN A 53 4.33 15.91 7.90
C ASN A 53 3.76 17.24 7.40
N PHE A 54 3.10 17.98 8.29
CA PHE A 54 2.54 19.31 8.03
C PHE A 54 3.48 20.41 8.51
#